data_AF-A0A951B7A3-F1
#
_entry.id   AF-A0A951B7A3-F1
#
_cell.length_a   1.000
_cell.length_b   1.000
_cell.length_c   1.000
_cell.angle_alpha   90.00
_cell.angle_beta   90.00
_cell.angle_gamma   90.00
#
_symmetry.space_group_name_H-M   'P 1'
#
loop_
_entity.id
_entity.type
_entity.pdbx_description
1 polymer ?
#
loop_
_entity_poly.entity_id
_entity_poly.type
_entity_poly.pdbx_seq_one_letter_code
_entity_poly.pdbx_strand_id
1 'polypeptide(L)'
;MKIRLAGLALALAAPMLLAQTDAKTWTPPSPQEMAQHHVQHLTEALSLTPDQQQKATAILTESATKTTALHENEKAAHQALAAAVKANNAGIIQQQAAVLGQLETQRIIAESMAHAALYQILTPEQQAKADQLHKDHMGMGMHHGPHGVPPAPQQ
;
A
#
# COMPACT_ATOMS: atom_id res chain seq x y z
N MET A 1 46.51 30.99 -10.32
CA MET A 1 47.57 31.26 -9.31
C MET A 1 47.53 30.13 -8.29
N LYS A 2 48.65 29.45 -8.07
CA LYS A 2 48.81 28.37 -7.08
C LYS A 2 49.03 29.01 -5.70
N ILE A 3 48.59 28.37 -4.61
CA ILE A 3 49.37 28.05 -3.39
C ILE A 3 48.52 27.15 -2.48
N ARG A 4 49.16 26.09 -1.97
CA ARG A 4 48.67 25.15 -0.97
C ARG A 4 49.09 25.66 0.42
N LEU A 5 48.28 25.48 1.46
CA LEU A 5 48.76 25.46 2.85
C LEU A 5 48.27 24.20 3.56
N ALA A 6 49.23 23.52 4.18
CA ALA A 6 49.08 22.35 5.01
C ALA A 6 48.63 22.76 6.42
N GLY A 7 47.82 21.92 7.05
CA GLY A 7 47.51 21.97 8.47
C GLY A 7 47.23 20.56 8.96
N LEU A 8 48.28 19.90 9.46
CA LEU A 8 48.22 18.61 10.12
C LEU A 8 47.78 18.86 11.59
N ALA A 9 46.65 18.29 12.00
CA ALA A 9 46.30 18.14 13.40
C ALA A 9 45.72 16.73 13.61
N LEU A 10 46.54 15.86 14.19
CA LEU A 10 46.15 14.54 14.67
C LEU A 10 45.52 14.73 16.06
N ALA A 11 44.25 14.42 16.21
CA ALA A 11 43.61 14.25 17.52
C ALA A 11 42.82 12.95 17.51
N LEU A 12 43.24 12.02 18.38
CA LEU A 12 42.60 10.75 18.64
C LEU A 12 41.16 10.94 19.11
N ALA A 13 40.21 10.28 18.44
CA ALA A 13 38.88 10.02 18.97
C ALA A 13 38.55 8.54 18.71
N ALA A 14 38.27 7.82 19.79
CA ALA A 14 38.05 6.39 19.84
C ALA A 14 36.98 5.93 18.83
N PRO A 15 37.12 4.75 18.20
CA PRO A 15 35.99 4.15 17.50
C PRO A 15 34.97 3.72 18.57
N MET A 16 33.93 4.53 18.76
CA MET A 16 32.68 4.00 19.28
C MET A 16 32.21 2.94 18.28
N LEU A 17 32.47 1.66 18.60
CA LEU A 17 31.67 0.58 18.07
C LEU A 17 30.24 0.84 18.54
N LEU A 18 29.47 1.53 17.70
CA LEU A 18 28.03 1.47 17.79
C LEU A 18 27.68 0.00 17.63
N ALA A 19 27.31 -0.62 18.74
CA ALA A 19 26.66 -1.92 18.75
C ALA A 19 25.51 -1.84 17.73
N GLN A 20 25.68 -2.51 16.59
CA GLN A 20 24.61 -2.71 15.62
C GLN A 20 23.60 -3.61 16.32
N THR A 21 22.63 -2.99 16.99
CA THR A 21 21.42 -3.70 17.35
C THR A 21 20.82 -4.15 16.02
N ASP A 22 20.72 -5.47 15.81
CA ASP A 22 19.97 -6.10 14.73
C ASP A 22 18.50 -5.67 14.83
N ALA A 23 18.21 -4.44 14.40
CA ALA A 23 16.87 -4.03 14.09
C ALA A 23 16.50 -4.89 12.88
N LYS A 24 15.62 -5.88 13.11
CA LYS A 24 15.00 -6.65 12.04
C LYS A 24 14.34 -5.66 11.09
N THR A 25 15.04 -5.32 10.01
CA THR A 25 14.57 -4.37 9.02
C THR A 25 13.39 -5.01 8.33
N TRP A 26 12.18 -4.56 8.65
CA TRP A 26 11.01 -4.90 7.88
C TRP A 26 11.17 -4.23 6.52
N THR A 27 11.52 -5.02 5.50
CA THR A 27 11.53 -4.57 4.11
C THR A 27 10.12 -4.78 3.56
N PRO A 28 9.48 -3.74 2.99
CA PRO A 28 8.23 -3.90 2.28
C PRO A 28 8.36 -4.97 1.18
N PRO A 29 7.33 -5.79 0.95
CA PRO A 29 7.35 -6.77 -0.14
C PRO A 29 7.44 -6.08 -1.50
N SER A 30 8.16 -6.70 -2.44
CA SER A 30 8.21 -6.26 -3.82
C SER A 30 6.86 -6.48 -4.54
N PRO A 31 6.58 -5.76 -5.64
CA PRO A 31 5.38 -5.98 -6.44
C PRO A 31 5.18 -7.44 -6.89
N GLN A 32 6.29 -8.13 -7.18
CA GLN A 32 6.26 -9.54 -7.58
C GLN A 32 5.84 -10.45 -6.42
N GLU A 33 6.37 -10.22 -5.22
CA GLU A 33 5.97 -11.00 -4.02
C GLU A 33 4.51 -10.75 -3.68
N MET A 34 4.05 -9.50 -3.74
CA MET A 34 2.63 -9.17 -3.54
C MET A 34 1.72 -9.89 -4.54
N ALA A 35 2.10 -9.89 -5.83
CA ALA A 35 1.36 -10.61 -6.86
C ALA A 35 1.33 -12.12 -6.60
N GLN A 36 2.45 -12.73 -6.22
CA GLN A 36 2.53 -14.15 -5.90
C GLN A 36 1.63 -14.54 -4.73
N HIS A 37 1.64 -13.76 -3.63
CA HIS A 37 0.75 -14.00 -2.50
C HIS A 37 -0.71 -13.92 -2.91
N HIS A 38 -1.08 -12.94 -3.72
CA HIS A 38 -2.46 -12.80 -4.18
C HIS A 38 -2.86 -13.94 -5.14
N VAL A 39 -1.99 -14.36 -6.06
CA VAL A 39 -2.23 -15.53 -6.92
C VAL A 39 -2.39 -16.81 -6.10
N GLN A 40 -1.61 -16.98 -5.04
CA GLN A 40 -1.76 -18.13 -4.14
C GLN A 40 -3.16 -18.14 -3.51
N HIS A 41 -3.61 -17.02 -2.94
CA HIS A 41 -4.95 -16.91 -2.37
C HIS A 41 -6.05 -17.18 -3.41
N LEU A 42 -5.93 -16.63 -4.62
CA LEU A 42 -6.89 -16.87 -5.70
C LEU A 42 -6.87 -18.34 -6.15
N THR A 43 -5.71 -18.99 -6.15
CA THR A 43 -5.57 -20.41 -6.52
C THR A 43 -6.23 -21.30 -5.48
N GLU A 44 -6.02 -21.03 -4.19
CA GLU A 44 -6.67 -21.76 -3.10
C GLU A 44 -8.20 -21.56 -3.14
N ALA A 45 -8.65 -20.32 -3.41
CA ALA A 45 -10.07 -19.98 -3.44
C ALA A 45 -10.79 -20.49 -4.69
N LEU A 46 -10.19 -20.40 -5.88
CA LEU A 46 -10.86 -20.62 -7.18
C LEU A 46 -10.30 -21.82 -7.95
N SER A 47 -9.30 -22.52 -7.42
CA SER A 47 -8.63 -23.64 -8.08
C SER A 47 -8.12 -23.25 -9.47
N LEU A 48 -7.34 -22.16 -9.53
CA LEU A 48 -6.79 -21.64 -10.78
C LEU A 48 -5.89 -22.68 -11.49
N THR A 49 -6.04 -22.81 -12.80
CA THR A 49 -5.14 -23.64 -13.63
C THR A 49 -3.75 -23.00 -13.76
N PRO A 50 -2.71 -23.76 -14.16
CA PRO A 50 -1.38 -23.19 -14.37
C PRO A 50 -1.37 -21.98 -15.34
N ASP A 51 -2.12 -22.08 -16.44
CA ASP A 51 -2.25 -20.99 -17.41
C ASP A 51 -2.93 -19.75 -16.81
N GLN A 52 -3.94 -19.95 -15.96
CA GLN A 52 -4.60 -18.86 -15.24
C GLN A 52 -3.67 -18.22 -14.21
N GLN A 53 -2.90 -19.01 -13.46
CA GLN A 53 -1.91 -18.51 -12.49
C GLN A 53 -0.85 -17.65 -13.16
N GLN A 54 -0.35 -18.06 -14.33
CA GLN A 54 0.62 -17.27 -15.09
C GLN A 54 0.04 -15.93 -15.54
N LYS A 55 -1.17 -15.93 -16.11
CA LYS A 55 -1.86 -14.69 -16.54
C LYS A 55 -2.18 -13.79 -15.34
N ALA A 56 -2.68 -14.37 -14.25
CA ALA A 56 -2.99 -13.66 -13.01
C ALA A 56 -1.75 -13.00 -12.41
N THR A 57 -0.61 -13.70 -12.41
CA THR A 57 0.66 -13.15 -11.92
C THR A 57 1.04 -11.90 -12.70
N ALA A 58 0.98 -11.93 -14.03
CA ALA A 58 1.30 -10.77 -14.86
C ALA A 58 0.38 -9.57 -14.58
N ILE A 59 -0.94 -9.82 -14.52
CA ILE A 59 -1.96 -8.79 -14.24
C ILE A 59 -1.71 -8.16 -12.85
N LEU A 60 -1.47 -8.99 -11.84
CA LEU A 60 -1.31 -8.54 -10.46
C LEU A 60 0.04 -7.86 -10.23
N THR A 61 1.12 -8.28 -10.88
CA THR A 61 2.41 -7.58 -10.82
C THR A 61 2.31 -6.19 -11.43
N GLU A 62 1.60 -6.03 -12.55
CA GLU A 62 1.38 -4.71 -13.17
C GLU A 62 0.58 -3.80 -12.23
N SER A 63 -0.52 -4.30 -11.66
CA SER A 63 -1.34 -3.56 -10.70
C SER A 63 -0.53 -3.16 -9.46
N ALA A 64 0.18 -4.12 -8.87
CA ALA A 64 1.06 -3.92 -7.71
C ALA A 64 2.14 -2.87 -7.98
N THR A 65 2.73 -2.87 -9.18
CA THR A 65 3.74 -1.86 -9.56
C THR A 65 3.13 -0.46 -9.59
N LYS A 66 1.93 -0.32 -10.16
CA LYS A 66 1.20 0.96 -10.20
C LYS A 66 0.83 1.43 -8.79
N THR A 67 0.24 0.55 -7.98
CA THR A 67 -0.22 0.93 -6.62
C THR A 67 0.94 1.24 -5.68
N THR A 68 2.06 0.53 -5.76
CA THR A 68 3.28 0.88 -5.01
C THR A 68 3.79 2.28 -5.36
N ALA A 69 3.80 2.63 -6.65
CA ALA A 69 4.22 3.97 -7.08
C ALA A 69 3.24 5.07 -6.60
N LEU A 70 1.94 4.79 -6.61
CA LEU A 70 0.92 5.70 -6.07
C LEU A 70 1.09 5.89 -4.56
N HIS A 71 1.38 4.83 -3.82
CA HIS A 71 1.55 4.89 -2.36
C HIS A 71 2.68 5.83 -1.92
N GLU A 72 3.83 5.82 -2.60
CA GLU A 72 4.92 6.75 -2.29
C GLU A 72 4.50 8.23 -2.52
N ASN A 73 3.68 8.49 -3.55
CA ASN A 73 3.14 9.82 -3.80
C ASN A 73 2.10 10.22 -2.73
N GLU A 74 1.25 9.29 -2.30
CA GLU A 74 0.28 9.52 -1.22
C GLU A 74 1.00 9.87 0.08
N LYS A 75 2.05 9.11 0.42
CA LYS A 75 2.88 9.38 1.60
C LYS A 75 3.49 10.78 1.58
N ALA A 76 4.04 11.20 0.44
CA ALA A 76 4.58 12.55 0.27
C ALA A 76 3.48 13.62 0.41
N ALA A 77 2.31 13.41 -0.20
CA ALA A 77 1.17 14.32 -0.09
C ALA A 77 0.64 14.43 1.34
N HIS A 78 0.56 13.32 2.08
CA HIS A 78 0.18 13.32 3.50
C HIS A 78 1.19 14.08 4.37
N GLN A 79 2.48 13.91 4.13
CA GLN A 79 3.53 14.66 4.84
C GLN A 79 3.43 16.17 4.56
N ALA A 80 3.23 16.55 3.31
CA ALA A 80 3.04 17.95 2.90
C ALA A 80 1.76 18.54 3.51
N LEU A 81 0.66 17.79 3.53
CA LEU A 81 -0.59 18.18 4.15
C LEU A 81 -0.42 18.39 5.65
N ALA A 82 0.25 17.46 6.35
CA ALA A 82 0.52 17.58 7.79
C ALA A 82 1.37 18.83 8.12
N ALA A 83 2.36 19.15 7.28
CA ALA A 83 3.14 20.38 7.42
C ALA A 83 2.29 21.64 7.17
N ALA A 84 1.45 21.63 6.13
CA ALA A 84 0.57 22.74 5.79
C ALA A 84 -0.47 23.03 6.89
N VAL A 85 -1.01 21.98 7.53
CA VAL A 85 -1.90 22.11 8.69
C VAL A 85 -1.20 22.80 9.85
N LYS A 86 0.03 22.38 10.21
CA LYS A 86 0.81 23.03 11.27
C LYS A 86 1.14 24.50 10.96
N ALA A 87 1.31 24.82 9.68
CA ALA A 87 1.57 26.18 9.21
C ALA A 87 0.29 27.01 8.97
N ASN A 88 -0.91 26.43 9.17
CA ASN A 88 -2.20 27.02 8.82
C ASN A 88 -2.25 27.55 7.37
N ASN A 89 -1.64 26.84 6.43
CA ASN A 89 -1.56 27.22 5.03
C ASN A 89 -2.74 26.63 4.24
N ALA A 90 -3.84 27.36 4.18
CA ALA A 90 -5.07 26.93 3.51
C ALA A 90 -4.88 26.57 2.02
N GLY A 91 -4.01 27.30 1.30
CA GLY A 91 -3.77 27.05 -0.13
C GLY A 91 -3.12 25.69 -0.37
N ILE A 92 -2.10 25.33 0.41
CA ILE A 92 -1.43 24.03 0.29
C ILE A 92 -2.32 22.90 0.81
N ILE A 93 -3.15 23.14 1.84
CA ILE A 93 -4.15 22.17 2.31
C ILE A 93 -5.10 21.80 1.16
N GLN A 94 -5.68 22.79 0.47
CA GLN A 94 -6.58 22.56 -0.67
C GLN A 94 -5.87 21.84 -1.81
N GLN A 95 -4.64 22.24 -2.13
CA GLN A 95 -3.84 21.61 -3.18
C GLN A 95 -3.55 20.13 -2.88
N GLN A 96 -3.03 19.82 -1.68
CA GLN A 96 -2.68 18.44 -1.34
C GLN A 96 -3.91 17.54 -1.17
N ALA A 97 -5.04 18.08 -0.72
CA ALA A 97 -6.31 17.35 -0.71
C ALA A 97 -6.75 16.97 -2.13
N ALA A 98 -6.62 17.89 -3.11
CA ALA A 98 -6.92 17.59 -4.51
C ALA A 98 -5.98 16.52 -5.08
N VAL A 99 -4.69 16.58 -4.75
CA VAL A 99 -3.70 15.57 -5.15
C VAL A 99 -4.06 14.19 -4.58
N LEU A 100 -4.39 14.10 -3.30
CA LEU A 100 -4.81 12.83 -2.67
C LEU A 100 -6.06 12.26 -3.34
N GLY A 101 -7.06 13.08 -3.67
CA GLY A 101 -8.25 12.61 -4.39
C GLY A 101 -7.93 12.06 -5.79
N GLN A 102 -6.97 12.68 -6.50
CA GLN A 102 -6.51 12.20 -7.80
C GLN A 102 -5.72 10.88 -7.69
N LEU A 103 -4.87 10.73 -6.68
CA LEU A 103 -4.12 9.50 -6.43
C LEU A 103 -5.05 8.33 -6.10
N GLU A 104 -6.04 8.57 -5.23
CA GLU A 104 -7.05 7.57 -4.88
C GLU A 104 -7.86 7.13 -6.11
N THR A 105 -8.23 8.08 -6.97
CA THR A 105 -8.92 7.77 -8.23
C THR A 105 -8.06 6.84 -9.11
N GLN A 106 -6.76 7.12 -9.23
CA GLN A 106 -5.83 6.28 -10.00
C GLN A 106 -5.68 4.89 -9.39
N ARG A 107 -5.65 4.80 -8.06
CA ARG A 107 -5.58 3.53 -7.32
C ARG A 107 -6.80 2.66 -7.62
N ILE A 108 -8.00 3.23 -7.48
CA ILE A 108 -9.26 2.54 -7.77
C ILE A 108 -9.29 2.06 -9.22
N ILE A 109 -8.85 2.89 -10.18
CA ILE A 109 -8.77 2.49 -11.59
C ILE A 109 -7.81 1.30 -11.77
N ALA A 110 -6.60 1.35 -11.20
CA ALA A 110 -5.60 0.29 -11.34
C ALA A 110 -6.07 -1.05 -10.75
N GLU A 111 -6.68 -1.03 -9.57
CA GLU A 111 -7.25 -2.21 -8.91
C GLU A 111 -8.45 -2.76 -9.70
N SER A 112 -9.38 -1.89 -10.10
CA SER A 112 -10.58 -2.30 -10.84
C SER A 112 -10.26 -2.90 -12.20
N MET A 113 -9.28 -2.34 -12.92
CA MET A 113 -8.83 -2.89 -14.20
C MET A 113 -8.17 -4.25 -14.02
N ALA A 114 -7.38 -4.44 -12.96
CA ALA A 114 -6.77 -5.73 -12.65
C ALA A 114 -7.83 -6.78 -12.30
N HIS A 115 -8.84 -6.41 -11.49
CA HIS A 115 -9.96 -7.29 -11.17
C HIS A 115 -10.77 -7.66 -12.42
N ALA A 116 -11.06 -6.69 -13.29
CA ALA A 116 -11.75 -6.96 -14.56
C ALA A 116 -10.94 -7.93 -15.43
N ALA A 117 -9.63 -7.73 -15.57
CA ALA A 117 -8.76 -8.62 -16.34
C ALA A 117 -8.66 -10.02 -15.73
N LEU A 118 -8.59 -10.13 -14.40
CA LEU A 118 -8.63 -11.42 -13.69
C LEU A 118 -9.96 -12.14 -13.94
N TYR A 119 -11.09 -11.45 -13.84
CA TYR A 119 -12.40 -12.06 -14.04
C TYR A 119 -12.55 -12.67 -15.45
N GLN A 120 -11.95 -12.03 -16.46
CA GLN A 120 -11.96 -12.51 -17.86
C GLN A 120 -11.16 -13.80 -18.10
N ILE A 121 -10.19 -14.14 -17.23
CA ILE A 121 -9.40 -15.38 -17.38
C ILE A 121 -10.02 -16.58 -16.64
N LEU A 122 -11.06 -16.34 -15.83
CA LEU A 122 -11.76 -17.37 -15.06
C LEU A 122 -12.75 -18.15 -15.94
N THR A 123 -13.02 -19.40 -15.58
CA THR A 123 -14.15 -20.15 -16.14
C THR A 123 -15.48 -19.64 -15.57
N PRO A 124 -16.64 -19.94 -16.20
CA PRO A 124 -17.94 -19.56 -15.66
C PRO A 124 -18.18 -20.05 -14.22
N GLU A 125 -17.71 -21.26 -13.87
CA GLU A 125 -17.84 -21.82 -12.53
C GLU A 125 -16.99 -21.06 -11.51
N GLN A 126 -15.77 -20.68 -11.90
CA GLN A 126 -14.87 -19.87 -11.06
C GLN A 126 -15.41 -18.44 -10.87
N GLN A 127 -16.00 -17.84 -11.91
CA GLN A 127 -16.68 -16.55 -11.83
C GLN A 127 -17.84 -16.59 -10.83
N ALA A 128 -18.70 -17.62 -10.92
CA ALA A 128 -19.80 -17.80 -9.97
C ALA A 128 -19.30 -17.93 -8.52
N LYS A 129 -18.19 -18.67 -8.31
CA LYS A 129 -17.55 -18.78 -6.99
C LYS A 129 -16.96 -17.45 -6.52
N ALA A 130 -16.30 -16.70 -7.41
CA ALA A 130 -15.76 -15.38 -7.10
C ALA A 130 -16.87 -14.38 -6.69
N ASP A 131 -18.01 -14.39 -7.39
CA ASP A 131 -19.16 -13.56 -7.05
C ASP A 131 -19.76 -13.91 -5.69
N GLN A 132 -19.77 -15.20 -5.34
CA GLN A 132 -20.20 -15.65 -4.01
C GLN A 132 -19.24 -15.16 -2.93
N LEU A 133 -17.93 -15.38 -3.09
CA LEU A 133 -16.92 -14.92 -2.14
C LEU A 133 -16.98 -13.41 -1.94
N HIS A 134 -17.21 -12.63 -3.01
CA HIS A 134 -17.38 -11.19 -2.91
C HIS A 134 -18.61 -10.80 -2.08
N LYS A 135 -19.76 -11.45 -2.29
CA LYS A 135 -20.97 -11.23 -1.49
C LYS A 135 -20.75 -11.58 -0.02
N ASP A 136 -20.06 -12.68 0.26
CA ASP A 136 -19.77 -13.12 1.63
C ASP A 136 -18.85 -12.11 2.34
N HIS A 137 -17.81 -11.60 1.66
CA HIS A 137 -16.95 -10.55 2.21
C HIS A 137 -17.70 -9.23 2.46
N MET A 138 -18.56 -8.81 1.52
CA MET A 138 -19.36 -7.59 1.68
C MET A 138 -20.45 -7.74 2.76
N GLY A 139 -20.95 -8.97 2.99
CA GLY A 139 -21.93 -9.27 4.02
C GLY A 139 -21.39 -9.26 5.45
N MET A 140 -20.09 -9.49 5.63
CA MET A 140 -19.44 -9.56 6.95
C MET A 140 -19.01 -8.18 7.51
N GLY A 141 -18.97 -7.13 6.67
CA GLY A 141 -18.56 -5.79 7.07
C GLY A 141 -19.65 -4.93 7.73
N MET A 142 -20.92 -5.34 7.66
CA MET A 142 -22.07 -4.56 8.16
C MET A 142 -22.52 -4.94 9.58
N HIS A 143 -21.82 -5.85 10.27
CA HIS A 143 -22.15 -6.28 11.64
C HIS A 143 -21.35 -5.57 12.75
N HIS A 144 -20.84 -4.35 12.50
CA HIS A 144 -20.54 -3.43 13.60
C HIS A 144 -21.87 -2.81 14.07
N GLY A 145 -22.65 -3.60 14.82
CA GLY A 145 -23.79 -3.08 15.57
C GLY A 145 -23.35 -1.90 16.45
N PRO A 146 -24.26 -0.95 16.75
CA PRO A 146 -23.91 0.27 17.47
C PRO A 146 -23.21 -0.11 18.78
N HIS A 147 -21.99 0.41 18.98
CA HIS A 147 -21.36 0.39 20.30
C HIS A 147 -22.39 0.89 21.30
N GLY A 148 -22.76 0.00 22.21
CA GLY A 148 -23.79 0.23 23.21
C GLY A 148 -23.50 1.52 23.95
N VAL A 149 -24.39 2.49 23.79
CA VAL A 149 -24.54 3.58 24.75
C VAL A 149 -24.83 2.90 26.09
N PRO A 150 -24.00 3.06 27.14
CA PRO A 150 -24.35 2.55 28.46
C PRO A 150 -25.67 3.20 28.88
N PRO A 151 -26.58 2.45 29.55
CA PRO A 151 -27.85 3.03 29.99
C PRO A 151 -27.57 4.24 30.88
N ALA A 152 -28.23 5.36 30.57
CA ALA A 152 -28.15 6.56 31.38
C ALA A 152 -28.53 6.23 32.84
N PRO A 153 -27.77 6.70 33.84
CA PRO A 153 -28.17 6.53 35.23
C PRO A 153 -29.50 7.24 35.43
N GLN A 154 -30.50 6.49 35.89
CA GLN A 154 -31.76 7.05 36.35
C GLN A 154 -31.44 7.94 37.56
N GLN A 155 -31.74 9.23 37.45
CA GLN A 155 -31.96 10.11 38.59
C GLN A 155 -33.46 10.39 38.70
#